data_AF-A0AA95LH34-F1
#
_entry.id   AF-A0AA95LH34-F1
#
_cell.length_a   1.000
_cell.length_b   1.000
_cell.length_c   1.000
_cell.angle_alpha   90.00
_cell.angle_beta   90.00
_cell.angle_gamma   90.00
#
_symmetry.space_group_name_H-M   'P 1'
#
loop_
_entity.id
_entity.type
_entity.pdbx_description
1 polymer ?
#
loop_
_entity_poly.entity_id
_entity_poly.type
_entity_poly.pdbx_seq_one_letter_code
_entity_poly.pdbx_strand_id
1 'polypeptide(L)'
;MEKHPIYAEGFAHIQKISENYKLLNAVYNNISICSSELFDDHIKFEYIKGQTLNERLLKLTDSYDKISFLAELSEITEKMYSSKTKTPFNYSDEFESVFGTEYKQLLSSCNLESFLHSNIDTNFDNIIVSDEDNSWYMVDYEWVFSFPIPIRFIQFRSLLYFYTTNSMMLQEFILFDEILKHFGFTKVEVEVYSDMDNNFIRFISDKGNLFDNYAKKSVNLDLQAELLKVGNIYYSQLYIVNAEGMIDEKVSIIKNVMLSGKPNEDIILMYEGLDLSEIRAFRFDPLNQSCFIKINKIYCVFDDKKYPIPYTQMNAYLSEESGMVFISDDPQIYLDLDKIKTTTLKEEGEFTLVIDYTIIDIEISERHKYFPLMKSYNEIYASKLISDEKSSNYSQEVISLQNEKVILEASLLQGQQKINSCLEVEKKYLSELDLKEMDIKELKETIESMKFKNKIKKWIGR
;
A
#
# COMPACT_ATOMS: atom_id res chain seq x y z
N MET A 1 33.50 -13.46 5.64
CA MET A 1 33.32 -12.17 4.91
C MET A 1 34.20 -11.12 5.57
N GLU A 2 34.76 -10.16 4.83
CA GLU A 2 35.51 -9.04 5.43
C GLU A 2 34.81 -7.71 5.13
N LYS A 3 34.76 -6.80 6.12
CA LYS A 3 34.29 -5.42 5.94
C LYS A 3 35.45 -4.46 6.20
N HIS A 4 35.76 -3.63 5.21
CA HIS A 4 36.87 -2.67 5.20
C HIS A 4 36.31 -1.24 5.18
N PRO A 5 36.80 -0.33 6.04
CA PRO A 5 36.35 1.06 6.04
C PRO A 5 37.02 1.80 4.87
N ILE A 6 36.22 2.52 4.09
CA ILE A 6 36.75 3.31 2.95
C ILE A 6 37.53 4.54 3.45
N TYR A 7 37.09 5.11 4.58
CA TYR A 7 37.69 6.28 5.22
C TYR A 7 38.00 6.01 6.69
N ALA A 8 38.95 6.74 7.26
CA ALA A 8 39.41 6.54 8.64
C ALA A 8 38.29 6.72 9.68
N GLU A 9 37.34 7.60 9.39
CA GLU A 9 36.14 7.86 10.20
C GLU A 9 35.24 6.62 10.33
N GLY A 10 35.31 5.70 9.36
CA GLY A 10 34.58 4.44 9.37
C GLY A 10 35.14 3.39 10.34
N PHE A 11 36.34 3.61 10.89
CA PHE A 11 36.94 2.65 11.81
C PHE A 11 36.17 2.55 13.14
N ALA A 12 35.63 3.66 13.63
CA ALA A 12 34.76 3.68 14.80
C ALA A 12 33.49 2.85 14.58
N HIS A 13 32.97 2.81 13.35
CA HIS A 13 31.83 1.97 12.99
C HIS A 13 32.20 0.48 13.03
N ILE A 14 33.36 0.10 12.50
CA ILE A 14 33.84 -1.29 12.53
C ILE A 14 34.08 -1.79 13.97
N GLN A 15 34.69 -0.95 14.83
CA GLN A 15 34.85 -1.27 16.25
C GLN A 15 33.50 -1.51 16.92
N LYS A 16 32.51 -0.66 16.62
CA LYS A 16 31.15 -0.80 17.13
C LYS A 16 30.49 -2.12 16.72
N ILE A 17 30.72 -2.62 15.51
CA ILE A 17 30.19 -3.93 15.10
C ILE A 17 30.77 -5.06 15.98
N SER A 18 32.05 -5.02 16.31
CA SER A 18 32.66 -6.00 17.23
C SER A 18 32.11 -5.88 18.67
N GLU A 19 31.77 -4.68 19.11
CA GLU A 19 31.09 -4.47 20.40
C GLU A 19 29.65 -5.02 20.38
N ASN A 20 28.92 -4.79 19.30
CA ASN A 20 27.57 -5.30 19.08
C ASN A 20 27.51 -6.83 19.22
N TYR A 21 28.50 -7.55 18.66
CA TYR A 21 28.62 -9.01 18.83
C TYR A 21 28.59 -9.41 20.31
N LYS A 22 29.35 -8.73 21.17
CA LYS A 22 29.41 -9.03 22.61
C LYS A 22 28.09 -8.72 23.32
N LEU A 23 27.46 -7.58 22.98
CA LEU A 23 26.19 -7.16 23.57
C LEU A 23 25.07 -8.14 23.23
N LEU A 24 24.96 -8.55 21.97
CA LEU A 24 23.87 -9.42 21.52
C LEU A 24 23.99 -10.86 22.03
N ASN A 25 25.21 -11.39 22.19
CA ASN A 25 25.43 -12.70 22.81
C ASN A 25 24.93 -12.77 24.27
N ALA A 26 24.80 -11.63 24.95
CA ALA A 26 24.21 -11.57 26.29
C ALA A 26 22.67 -11.55 26.27
N VAL A 27 22.05 -11.22 25.14
CA VAL A 27 20.59 -11.06 24.98
C VAL A 27 19.94 -12.29 24.35
N TYR A 28 20.51 -12.79 23.27
CA TYR A 28 19.96 -13.92 22.52
C TYR A 28 20.54 -15.24 23.06
N ASN A 29 19.63 -16.13 23.46
CA ASN A 29 19.94 -17.48 23.96
C ASN A 29 19.54 -18.58 22.96
N ASN A 30 18.57 -18.30 22.08
CA ASN A 30 18.02 -19.25 21.11
C ASN A 30 18.59 -19.06 19.69
N ILE A 31 19.31 -17.97 19.46
CA ILE A 31 19.95 -17.59 18.20
C ILE A 31 21.39 -17.23 18.51
N SER A 32 22.32 -17.84 17.78
CA SER A 32 23.75 -17.56 17.87
C SER A 32 24.07 -16.30 17.07
N ILE A 33 24.99 -15.48 17.55
CA ILE A 33 25.49 -14.34 16.78
C ILE A 33 26.71 -14.80 15.98
N CYS A 34 26.75 -14.49 14.68
CA CYS A 34 27.88 -14.85 13.82
C CYS A 34 29.19 -14.24 14.37
N SER A 35 30.20 -15.09 14.56
CA SER A 35 31.47 -14.68 15.15
C SER A 35 32.16 -13.62 14.30
N SER A 36 32.71 -12.59 14.95
CA SER A 36 33.55 -11.59 14.32
C SER A 36 34.91 -11.43 15.00
N GLU A 37 35.93 -11.22 14.18
CA GLU A 37 37.30 -10.94 14.60
C GLU A 37 37.71 -9.57 14.08
N LEU A 38 38.07 -8.68 14.99
CA LEU A 38 38.48 -7.31 14.69
C LEU A 38 40.00 -7.27 14.44
N PHE A 39 40.39 -6.70 13.32
CA PHE A 39 41.77 -6.40 12.94
C PHE A 39 42.01 -4.88 12.90
N ASP A 40 43.26 -4.47 12.69
CA ASP A 40 43.67 -3.05 12.72
C ASP A 40 43.02 -2.19 11.63
N ASP A 41 42.59 -2.79 10.52
CA ASP A 41 42.04 -2.10 9.35
C ASP A 41 40.71 -2.69 8.86
N HIS A 42 40.24 -3.81 9.40
CA HIS A 42 39.02 -4.48 8.96
C HIS A 42 38.40 -5.36 10.05
N ILE A 43 37.19 -5.84 9.79
CA ILE A 43 36.55 -6.89 10.60
C ILE A 43 36.22 -8.09 9.71
N LYS A 44 36.47 -9.27 10.25
CA LYS A 44 36.22 -10.54 9.56
C LYS A 44 35.11 -11.30 10.27
N PHE A 45 34.14 -11.75 9.49
CA PHE A 45 33.05 -12.61 9.93
C PHE A 45 33.27 -14.04 9.48
N GLU A 46 32.87 -14.98 10.33
CA GLU A 46 32.72 -16.38 9.96
C GLU A 46 31.76 -16.53 8.77
N TYR A 47 32.05 -17.49 7.90
CA TYR A 47 31.16 -17.81 6.78
C TYR A 47 30.22 -18.94 7.22
N ILE A 48 28.95 -18.61 7.44
CA ILE A 48 27.92 -19.59 7.78
C ILE A 48 27.29 -20.09 6.48
N LYS A 49 27.44 -21.39 6.23
CA LYS A 49 26.76 -22.06 5.12
C LYS A 49 25.41 -22.59 5.61
N GLY A 50 24.34 -22.25 4.89
CA GLY A 50 23.01 -22.70 5.23
C GLY A 50 21.92 -21.98 4.46
N GLN A 51 20.67 -22.20 4.87
CA GLN A 51 19.50 -21.56 4.30
C GLN A 51 19.04 -20.39 5.17
N THR A 52 18.70 -19.25 4.58
CA THR A 52 18.11 -18.13 5.33
C THR A 52 16.68 -18.45 5.78
N LEU A 53 16.21 -17.83 6.87
CA LEU A 53 14.80 -17.94 7.26
C LEU A 53 13.87 -17.37 6.19
N ASN A 54 14.32 -16.34 5.47
CA ASN A 54 13.60 -15.79 4.31
C ASN A 54 13.35 -16.87 3.25
N GLU A 55 14.39 -17.55 2.76
CA GLU A 55 14.25 -18.63 1.79
C GLU A 55 13.42 -19.81 2.35
N ARG A 56 13.53 -20.10 3.65
CA ARG A 56 12.76 -21.18 4.29
C ARG A 56 11.26 -20.89 4.26
N LEU A 57 10.86 -19.66 4.59
CA LEU A 57 9.46 -19.23 4.51
C LEU A 57 8.94 -19.18 3.08
N LEU A 58 9.73 -18.68 2.13
CA LEU A 58 9.31 -18.59 0.73
C LEU A 58 9.08 -19.96 0.08
N LYS A 59 9.83 -20.99 0.45
CA LYS A 59 9.54 -22.35 -0.05
C LYS A 59 8.13 -22.85 0.32
N LEU A 60 7.53 -22.34 1.39
CA LEU A 60 6.17 -22.71 1.80
C LEU A 60 5.08 -22.00 0.98
N THR A 61 5.44 -20.94 0.23
CA THR A 61 4.48 -20.29 -0.68
C THR A 61 4.23 -21.15 -1.93
N ASP A 62 5.22 -21.94 -2.36
CA ASP A 62 5.10 -22.82 -3.53
C ASP A 62 4.01 -23.89 -3.39
N SER A 63 3.73 -24.35 -2.17
CA SER A 63 2.70 -25.35 -1.88
C SER A 63 1.33 -24.77 -1.56
N TYR A 64 1.17 -23.44 -1.60
CA TYR A 64 -0.05 -22.71 -1.21
C TYR A 64 -0.61 -23.09 0.18
N ASP A 65 0.25 -23.57 1.09
CA ASP A 65 -0.14 -23.97 2.44
C ASP A 65 0.02 -22.81 3.43
N LYS A 66 -1.01 -21.95 3.51
CA LYS A 66 -1.05 -20.81 4.44
C LYS A 66 -0.93 -21.23 5.91
N ILE A 67 -1.44 -22.42 6.27
CA ILE A 67 -1.43 -22.89 7.66
C ILE A 67 0.00 -23.22 8.07
N SER A 68 0.71 -24.01 7.26
CA SER A 68 2.12 -24.34 7.53
C SER A 68 3.01 -23.11 7.49
N PHE A 69 2.77 -22.17 6.57
CA PHE A 69 3.49 -20.89 6.53
C PHE A 69 3.30 -20.07 7.81
N LEU A 70 2.06 -19.87 8.26
CA LEU A 70 1.79 -19.12 9.49
C LEU A 70 2.33 -19.84 10.73
N ALA A 71 2.30 -21.17 10.75
CA ALA A 71 2.90 -21.97 11.82
C ALA A 71 4.43 -21.79 11.88
N GLU A 72 5.12 -21.88 10.74
CA GLU A 72 6.58 -21.65 10.64
C GLU A 72 6.93 -20.21 11.05
N LEU A 73 6.18 -19.23 10.56
CA LEU A 73 6.36 -17.83 10.95
C LEU A 73 6.16 -17.62 12.46
N SER A 74 5.20 -18.35 13.07
CA SER A 74 5.00 -18.33 14.52
C SER A 74 6.19 -18.93 15.27
N GLU A 75 6.72 -20.06 14.80
CA GLU A 75 7.90 -20.69 15.40
C GLU A 75 9.13 -19.77 15.31
N ILE A 76 9.33 -19.11 14.17
CA ILE A 76 10.39 -18.12 13.98
C ILE A 76 10.27 -16.99 14.99
N THR A 77 9.11 -16.33 15.05
CA THR A 77 8.91 -15.20 15.96
C THR A 77 9.05 -15.61 17.42
N GLU A 78 8.49 -16.76 17.82
CA GLU A 78 8.64 -17.27 19.18
C GLU A 78 10.11 -17.52 19.49
N LYS A 79 10.85 -18.21 18.63
CA LYS A 79 12.28 -18.50 18.85
C LYS A 79 13.13 -17.23 18.93
N MET A 80 12.87 -16.24 18.06
CA MET A 80 13.63 -14.98 18.02
C MET A 80 13.38 -14.10 19.24
N TYR A 81 12.14 -14.04 19.72
CA TYR A 81 11.70 -13.03 20.69
C TYR A 81 11.41 -13.58 22.09
N SER A 82 11.40 -14.91 22.27
CA SER A 82 11.32 -15.57 23.58
C SER A 82 12.67 -15.62 24.30
N SER A 83 13.16 -14.46 24.76
CA SER A 83 14.33 -14.41 25.64
C SER A 83 13.95 -14.24 27.11
N LYS A 84 14.83 -14.70 28.01
CA LYS A 84 14.73 -14.49 29.47
C LYS A 84 15.26 -13.12 29.92
N THR A 85 15.94 -12.39 29.04
CA THR A 85 16.58 -11.10 29.34
C THR A 85 15.68 -9.91 29.03
N LYS A 86 14.36 -10.13 28.92
CA LYS A 86 13.38 -9.07 28.70
C LYS A 86 13.35 -8.11 29.89
N THR A 87 13.25 -6.82 29.60
CA THR A 87 13.10 -5.76 30.59
C THR A 87 11.82 -4.97 30.30
N PRO A 88 11.18 -4.35 31.31
CA PRO A 88 10.13 -3.37 31.06
C PRO A 88 10.66 -2.25 30.16
N PHE A 89 9.88 -1.87 29.15
CA PHE A 89 10.21 -0.73 28.32
C PHE A 89 10.25 0.54 29.18
N ASN A 90 11.30 1.33 29.00
CA ASN A 90 11.38 2.67 29.54
C ASN A 90 11.81 3.63 28.44
N TYR A 91 11.03 4.69 28.30
CA TYR A 91 11.25 5.72 27.31
C TYR A 91 12.49 6.56 27.69
N SER A 92 13.34 6.90 26.71
CA SER A 92 14.62 7.60 26.92
C SER A 92 14.88 8.64 25.84
N ASP A 93 15.76 9.61 26.12
CA ASP A 93 16.13 10.65 25.15
C ASP A 93 16.83 10.04 23.92
N GLU A 94 17.60 8.96 24.10
CA GLU A 94 18.20 8.20 23.00
C GLU A 94 17.13 7.55 22.12
N PHE A 95 16.07 6.99 22.73
CA PHE A 95 14.93 6.46 21.99
C PHE A 95 14.23 7.55 21.18
N GLU A 96 14.00 8.72 21.76
CA GLU A 96 13.39 9.88 21.06
C GLU A 96 14.20 10.29 19.83
N SER A 97 15.52 10.31 19.96
CA SER A 97 16.41 10.73 18.87
C SER A 97 16.35 9.82 17.64
N VAL A 98 15.89 8.57 17.81
CA VAL A 98 15.82 7.55 16.76
C VAL A 98 14.39 7.35 16.26
N PHE A 99 13.42 7.29 17.18
CA PHE A 99 12.04 6.88 16.87
C PHE A 99 11.02 8.01 16.98
N GLY A 100 11.44 9.23 17.33
CA GLY A 100 10.56 10.39 17.46
C GLY A 100 9.82 10.45 18.79
N THR A 101 8.98 11.48 18.96
CA THR A 101 8.31 11.85 20.22
C THR A 101 6.79 11.73 20.18
N GLU A 102 6.24 11.49 18.99
CA GLU A 102 4.81 11.54 18.66
C GLU A 102 3.97 10.64 19.58
N TYR A 103 4.48 9.45 19.91
CA TYR A 103 3.77 8.45 20.71
C TYR A 103 4.31 8.28 22.14
N LYS A 104 5.11 9.23 22.64
CA LYS A 104 5.75 9.15 23.97
C LYS A 104 4.75 8.81 25.08
N GLN A 105 3.63 9.51 25.14
CA GLN A 105 2.61 9.32 26.18
C GLN A 105 1.98 7.93 26.11
N LEU A 106 1.63 7.49 24.90
CA LEU A 106 1.02 6.19 24.66
C LEU A 106 1.98 5.05 25.04
N LEU A 107 3.20 5.06 24.50
CA LEU A 107 4.22 4.04 24.77
C LEU A 107 4.61 3.98 26.25
N SER A 108 4.69 5.12 26.93
CA SER A 108 4.99 5.18 28.37
C SER A 108 3.84 4.68 29.24
N SER A 109 2.61 4.70 28.75
CA SER A 109 1.42 4.22 29.46
C SER A 109 1.21 2.71 29.32
N CYS A 110 1.84 2.08 28.33
CA CYS A 110 1.74 0.65 28.05
C CYS A 110 2.80 -0.13 28.82
N ASN A 111 2.43 -1.28 29.40
CA ASN A 111 3.37 -2.21 30.02
C ASN A 111 4.04 -3.10 28.96
N LEU A 112 4.94 -2.52 28.16
CA LEU A 112 5.62 -3.20 27.06
C LEU A 112 6.87 -3.95 27.54
N GLU A 113 7.13 -5.12 26.97
CA GLU A 113 8.41 -5.81 27.11
C GLU A 113 9.42 -5.29 26.07
N SER A 114 10.69 -5.22 26.45
CA SER A 114 11.79 -4.69 25.64
C SER A 114 13.07 -5.50 25.81
N PHE A 115 14.03 -5.32 24.90
CA PHE A 115 15.42 -5.68 25.16
C PHE A 115 16.26 -4.42 25.37
N LEU A 116 17.17 -4.46 26.36
CA LEU A 116 18.09 -3.37 26.63
C LEU A 116 19.10 -3.16 25.47
N HIS A 117 19.60 -4.26 24.91
CA HIS A 117 20.39 -4.25 23.68
C HIS A 117 19.59 -4.92 22.58
N SER A 118 19.18 -4.15 21.60
CA SER A 118 18.32 -4.64 20.51
C SER A 118 19.03 -4.43 19.18
N ASN A 119 19.16 -5.50 18.40
CA ASN A 119 19.36 -5.36 16.97
C ASN A 119 18.00 -5.04 16.34
N ILE A 120 17.88 -3.93 15.62
CA ILE A 120 16.64 -3.58 14.91
C ILE A 120 16.61 -4.15 13.48
N ASP A 121 17.73 -4.68 12.99
CA ASP A 121 17.85 -5.26 11.65
C ASP A 121 17.78 -6.80 11.70
N THR A 122 16.72 -7.33 12.31
CA THR A 122 16.47 -8.76 12.46
C THR A 122 15.69 -9.36 11.29
N ASN A 123 15.95 -8.87 10.09
CA ASN A 123 15.33 -9.34 8.86
C ASN A 123 15.62 -10.84 8.66
N PHE A 124 14.67 -11.58 8.09
CA PHE A 124 14.80 -13.05 8.01
C PHE A 124 15.89 -13.52 7.03
N ASP A 125 16.37 -12.67 6.14
CA ASP A 125 17.53 -12.89 5.30
C ASP A 125 18.87 -12.72 6.06
N ASN A 126 18.86 -11.99 7.19
CA ASN A 126 20.00 -11.86 8.09
C ASN A 126 20.12 -13.01 9.11
N ILE A 127 19.23 -14.00 9.07
CA ILE A 127 19.26 -15.18 9.94
C ILE A 127 19.43 -16.44 9.10
N ILE A 128 20.53 -17.17 9.31
CA ILE A 128 20.88 -18.39 8.57
C ILE A 128 20.70 -19.61 9.48
N VAL A 129 19.99 -20.62 8.98
CA VAL A 129 19.96 -21.97 9.57
C VAL A 129 21.13 -22.75 9.00
N SER A 130 22.12 -23.05 9.85
CA SER A 130 23.38 -23.70 9.46
C SER A 130 23.19 -25.15 9.01
N ASP A 131 23.83 -25.52 7.91
CA ASP A 131 23.86 -26.90 7.40
C ASP A 131 24.62 -27.86 8.34
N GLU A 132 25.52 -27.33 9.19
CA GLU A 132 26.43 -28.14 10.01
C GLU A 132 25.77 -28.63 11.30
N ASP A 133 24.98 -27.77 11.96
CA ASP A 133 24.43 -28.01 13.29
C ASP A 133 22.94 -27.66 13.43
N ASN A 134 22.29 -27.16 12.37
CA ASN A 134 20.92 -26.62 12.37
C ASN A 134 20.69 -25.46 13.35
N SER A 135 21.75 -24.85 13.90
CA SER A 135 21.65 -23.66 14.73
C SER A 135 21.33 -22.44 13.87
N TRP A 136 20.66 -21.44 14.47
CA TRP A 136 20.30 -20.19 13.80
C TRP A 136 21.37 -19.16 14.09
N TYR A 137 21.91 -18.54 13.04
CA TYR A 137 22.97 -17.55 13.13
C TYR A 137 22.50 -16.19 12.60
N MET A 138 22.55 -15.17 13.46
CA MET A 138 22.39 -13.78 13.06
C MET A 138 23.69 -13.27 12.46
N VAL A 139 23.69 -12.99 11.16
CA VAL A 139 24.91 -12.62 10.42
C VAL A 139 25.10 -11.12 10.23
N ASP A 140 24.04 -10.33 10.41
CA ASP A 140 24.11 -8.87 10.40
C ASP A 140 23.63 -8.29 11.74
N TYR A 141 24.44 -7.40 12.30
CA TYR A 141 24.23 -6.76 13.60
C TYR A 141 24.88 -5.38 13.64
N GLU A 142 24.79 -4.64 12.54
CA GLU A 142 25.25 -3.24 12.47
C GLU A 142 24.37 -2.30 13.30
N TRP A 143 23.07 -2.55 13.35
CA TRP A 143 22.07 -1.66 13.93
C TRP A 143 21.67 -2.09 15.35
N VAL A 144 22.64 -2.13 16.26
CA VAL A 144 22.39 -2.40 17.68
C VAL A 144 22.30 -1.10 18.48
N PHE A 145 21.22 -0.99 19.25
CA PHE A 145 20.96 0.11 20.16
C PHE A 145 21.01 -0.38 21.61
N SER A 146 21.59 0.44 22.49
CA SER A 146 21.76 0.13 23.92
C SER A 146 20.79 0.93 24.79
N PHE A 147 19.54 1.01 24.35
CA PHE A 147 18.42 1.53 25.11
C PHE A 147 17.21 0.61 24.88
N PRO A 148 16.24 0.57 25.82
CA PRO A 148 15.08 -0.31 25.71
C PRO A 148 14.28 -0.05 24.43
N ILE A 149 14.11 -1.08 23.58
CA ILE A 149 13.24 -1.02 22.40
C ILE A 149 12.11 -2.05 22.57
N PRO A 150 10.83 -1.69 22.33
CA PRO A 150 9.72 -2.63 22.46
C PRO A 150 9.91 -3.84 21.54
N ILE A 151 9.81 -5.06 22.09
CA ILE A 151 9.99 -6.30 21.33
C ILE A 151 8.94 -6.41 20.21
N ARG A 152 7.70 -5.97 20.49
CA ARG A 152 6.62 -5.97 19.50
C ARG A 152 6.92 -5.07 18.30
N PHE A 153 7.66 -3.99 18.48
CA PHE A 153 8.10 -3.15 17.38
C PHE A 153 9.15 -3.87 16.51
N ILE A 154 10.14 -4.53 17.12
CA ILE A 154 11.16 -5.32 16.38
C ILE A 154 10.49 -6.46 15.59
N GLN A 155 9.51 -7.13 16.22
CA GLN A 155 8.69 -8.15 15.57
C GLN A 155 7.92 -7.58 14.37
N PHE A 156 7.21 -6.45 14.57
CA PHE A 156 6.49 -5.77 13.50
C PHE A 156 7.42 -5.43 12.33
N ARG A 157 8.57 -4.80 12.61
CA ARG A 157 9.54 -4.41 11.59
C ARG A 157 10.07 -5.61 10.79
N SER A 158 10.39 -6.72 11.47
CA SER A 158 10.87 -7.93 10.78
C SER A 158 9.80 -8.54 9.86
N LEU A 159 8.54 -8.57 10.31
CA LEU A 159 7.41 -9.02 9.50
C LEU A 159 7.16 -8.08 8.32
N LEU A 160 7.22 -6.77 8.55
CA LEU A 160 7.05 -5.74 7.53
C LEU A 160 8.13 -5.85 6.46
N TYR A 161 9.39 -5.95 6.86
CA TYR A 161 10.51 -6.06 5.92
C TYR A 161 10.45 -7.35 5.11
N PHE A 162 10.14 -8.47 5.77
CA PHE A 162 9.92 -9.75 5.09
C PHE A 162 8.78 -9.65 4.07
N TYR A 163 7.66 -9.05 4.45
CA TYR A 163 6.51 -8.92 3.56
C TYR A 163 6.79 -8.03 2.35
N THR A 164 7.36 -6.85 2.60
CA THR A 164 7.60 -5.85 1.55
C THR A 164 8.70 -6.27 0.57
N THR A 165 9.79 -6.84 1.07
CA THR A 165 10.91 -7.33 0.24
C THR A 165 10.51 -8.50 -0.65
N ASN A 166 9.52 -9.29 -0.23
CA ASN A 166 9.00 -10.44 -0.98
C ASN A 166 7.56 -10.23 -1.48
N SER A 167 7.14 -8.98 -1.61
CA SER A 167 5.76 -8.58 -1.94
C SER A 167 5.23 -9.27 -3.19
N MET A 168 6.05 -9.43 -4.23
CA MET A 168 5.66 -10.12 -5.47
C MET A 168 5.17 -11.56 -5.25
N MET A 169 5.78 -12.30 -4.32
CA MET A 169 5.38 -13.69 -4.03
C MET A 169 4.31 -13.75 -2.95
N LEU A 170 4.41 -12.89 -1.93
CA LEU A 170 3.53 -12.95 -0.77
C LEU A 170 2.15 -12.35 -1.04
N GLN A 171 2.03 -11.30 -1.84
CA GLN A 171 0.72 -10.66 -2.10
C GLN A 171 -0.29 -11.59 -2.79
N GLU A 172 0.18 -12.56 -3.58
CA GLU A 172 -0.66 -13.60 -4.20
C GLU A 172 -1.03 -14.73 -3.22
N PHE A 173 -0.28 -14.86 -2.12
CA PHE A 173 -0.37 -15.96 -1.17
C PHE A 173 -1.06 -15.58 0.14
N ILE A 174 -0.67 -14.48 0.79
CA ILE A 174 -1.19 -14.04 2.09
C ILE A 174 -1.13 -12.52 2.19
N LEU A 175 -2.17 -11.86 2.70
CA LEU A 175 -2.12 -10.41 2.90
C LEU A 175 -1.33 -10.07 4.17
N PHE A 176 -0.66 -8.91 4.18
CA PHE A 176 0.06 -8.47 5.39
C PHE A 176 -0.88 -8.32 6.59
N ASP A 177 -2.10 -7.82 6.37
CA ASP A 177 -3.14 -7.73 7.41
C ASP A 177 -3.50 -9.10 8.00
N GLU A 178 -3.45 -10.18 7.21
CA GLU A 178 -3.67 -11.54 7.70
C GLU A 178 -2.53 -11.98 8.64
N ILE A 179 -1.28 -11.67 8.28
CA ILE A 179 -0.10 -11.92 9.13
C ILE A 179 -0.21 -11.10 10.42
N LEU A 180 -0.51 -9.80 10.32
CA LEU A 180 -0.65 -8.92 11.48
C LEU A 180 -1.76 -9.38 12.42
N LYS A 181 -2.91 -9.81 11.87
CA LYS A 181 -4.03 -10.37 12.62
C LYS A 181 -3.65 -11.69 13.29
N HIS A 182 -2.90 -12.56 12.62
CA HIS A 182 -2.40 -13.82 13.18
C HIS A 182 -1.53 -13.58 14.43
N PHE A 183 -0.70 -12.54 14.41
CA PHE A 183 0.13 -12.14 15.56
C PHE A 183 -0.56 -11.18 16.56
N GLY A 184 -1.85 -10.91 16.36
CA GLY A 184 -2.66 -10.09 17.25
C GLY A 184 -2.25 -8.62 17.30
N PHE A 185 -1.65 -8.08 16.24
CA PHE A 185 -1.37 -6.64 16.17
C PHE A 185 -2.67 -5.84 16.05
N THR A 186 -2.81 -4.85 16.91
CA THR A 186 -3.91 -3.89 16.87
C THR A 186 -3.63 -2.79 15.85
N LYS A 187 -4.69 -2.12 15.36
CA LYS A 187 -4.52 -0.97 14.45
C LYS A 187 -3.66 0.14 15.04
N VAL A 188 -3.79 0.38 16.34
CA VAL A 188 -3.00 1.37 17.07
C VAL A 188 -1.52 0.98 17.10
N GLU A 189 -1.20 -0.29 17.38
CA GLU A 189 0.19 -0.76 17.31
C GLU A 189 0.76 -0.61 15.90
N VAL A 190 -0.01 -0.95 14.86
CA VAL A 190 0.44 -0.82 13.47
C VAL A 190 0.75 0.63 13.13
N GLU A 191 -0.12 1.58 13.51
CA GLU A 191 0.09 3.01 13.29
C GLU A 191 1.36 3.52 14.00
N VAL A 192 1.47 3.24 15.31
CA VAL A 192 2.62 3.65 16.12
C VAL A 192 3.92 3.07 15.59
N TYR A 193 3.93 1.77 15.29
CA TYR A 193 5.14 1.07 14.85
C TYR A 193 5.53 1.45 13.42
N SER A 194 4.57 1.75 12.54
CA SER A 194 4.85 2.29 11.21
C SER A 194 5.54 3.66 11.29
N ASP A 195 5.07 4.54 12.17
CA ASP A 195 5.68 5.86 12.35
C ASP A 195 7.06 5.77 13.02
N MET A 196 7.24 4.86 13.99
CA MET A 196 8.56 4.57 14.55
C MET A 196 9.53 4.08 13.45
N ASP A 197 9.06 3.22 12.55
CA ASP A 197 9.85 2.73 11.41
C ASP A 197 10.27 3.87 10.47
N ASN A 198 9.32 4.74 10.13
CA ASN A 198 9.56 5.93 9.31
C ASN A 198 10.60 6.86 9.95
N ASN A 199 10.51 7.09 11.26
CA ASN A 199 11.47 7.90 12.00
C ASN A 199 12.86 7.26 12.00
N PHE A 200 12.94 5.94 12.12
CA PHE A 200 14.22 5.23 12.01
C PHE A 200 14.81 5.33 10.60
N ILE A 201 14.01 5.19 9.54
CA ILE A 201 14.45 5.38 8.14
C ILE A 201 14.97 6.81 7.94
N ARG A 202 14.27 7.83 8.46
CA ARG A 202 14.73 9.23 8.42
C ARG A 202 16.01 9.42 9.20
N PHE A 203 16.13 8.85 10.39
CA PHE A 203 17.35 8.90 11.19
C PHE A 203 18.56 8.31 10.44
N ILE A 204 18.39 7.21 9.71
CA ILE A 204 19.42 6.64 8.85
C ILE A 204 19.74 7.60 7.69
N SER A 205 18.70 8.14 7.03
CA SER A 205 18.82 9.00 5.85
C SER A 205 19.43 10.37 6.15
N ASP A 206 19.11 10.98 7.30
CA ASP A 206 19.63 12.27 7.74
C ASP A 206 21.10 12.17 8.20
N LYS A 207 21.48 11.02 8.78
CA LYS A 207 22.90 10.64 8.94
C LYS A 207 23.55 10.27 7.59
N GLY A 208 22.73 10.13 6.56
CA GLY A 208 23.00 9.51 5.27
C GLY A 208 23.19 10.45 4.08
N ASN A 209 23.28 11.78 4.25
CA ASN A 209 23.71 12.72 3.18
C ASN A 209 25.15 12.45 2.63
N LEU A 210 25.75 11.29 2.94
CA LEU A 210 26.99 10.73 2.39
C LEU A 210 26.85 9.29 1.81
N PHE A 211 25.68 8.64 1.88
CA PHE A 211 25.52 7.18 1.67
C PHE A 211 24.61 6.76 0.50
N ASP A 212 24.26 7.68 -0.41
CA ASP A 212 23.42 7.40 -1.60
C ASP A 212 23.97 6.31 -2.54
N ASN A 213 25.24 5.90 -2.40
CA ASN A 213 25.89 4.96 -3.32
C ASN A 213 26.31 3.61 -2.72
N TYR A 214 26.06 3.32 -1.44
CA TYR A 214 26.55 2.08 -0.80
C TYR A 214 25.53 1.30 0.04
N ALA A 215 24.31 1.79 0.23
CA ALA A 215 23.25 0.93 0.71
C ALA A 215 22.91 -0.07 -0.40
N LYS A 216 23.05 -1.35 -0.09
CA LYS A 216 22.72 -2.51 -0.93
C LYS A 216 21.24 -2.46 -1.33
N LYS A 217 20.84 -1.57 -2.25
CA LYS A 217 19.43 -1.21 -2.55
C LYS A 217 18.55 -1.49 -1.33
N SER A 218 18.84 -0.83 -0.19
CA SER A 218 17.88 -0.82 0.90
C SER A 218 16.63 -0.24 0.26
N VAL A 219 15.65 -1.09 0.02
CA VAL A 219 14.45 -0.71 -0.70
C VAL A 219 13.93 0.50 0.05
N ASN A 220 14.04 1.67 -0.60
CA ASN A 220 13.58 2.93 -0.08
C ASN A 220 12.07 2.87 -0.23
N LEU A 221 11.47 2.03 0.61
CA LEU A 221 10.04 1.96 0.81
C LEU A 221 9.75 3.15 1.69
N ASP A 222 9.48 4.26 1.00
CA ASP A 222 8.67 5.31 1.58
C ASP A 222 7.36 4.62 1.99
N LEU A 223 7.27 4.24 3.25
CA LEU A 223 6.10 3.61 3.83
C LEU A 223 4.91 4.55 3.68
N GLN A 224 5.16 5.86 3.67
CA GLN A 224 4.17 6.84 3.27
C GLN A 224 3.80 6.70 1.79
N ALA A 225 4.67 6.40 0.83
CA ALA A 225 4.25 6.11 -0.54
C ALA A 225 3.50 4.77 -0.71
N GLU A 226 3.81 3.73 0.05
CA GLU A 226 3.01 2.48 0.06
C GLU A 226 1.68 2.64 0.81
N LEU A 227 1.66 3.41 1.91
CA LEU A 227 0.47 3.72 2.69
C LEU A 227 -0.32 4.93 2.14
N LEU A 228 0.24 5.80 1.31
CA LEU A 228 -0.42 6.92 0.61
C LEU A 228 -0.91 6.49 -0.78
N LYS A 229 -0.41 5.38 -1.34
CA LYS A 229 -1.15 4.62 -2.36
C LYS A 229 -2.50 4.13 -1.83
N VAL A 230 -2.72 4.11 -0.51
CA VAL A 230 -4.06 3.94 0.09
C VAL A 230 -4.96 5.17 -0.15
N GLY A 231 -4.46 6.25 -0.76
CA GLY A 231 -5.28 7.32 -1.31
C GLY A 231 -6.06 6.90 -2.57
N ASN A 232 -5.52 5.98 -3.38
CA ASN A 232 -6.19 5.35 -4.51
C ASN A 232 -5.91 3.84 -4.47
N ILE A 233 -6.76 3.09 -3.77
CA ILE A 233 -6.74 1.62 -3.85
C ILE A 233 -7.12 1.25 -5.28
N TYR A 234 -6.13 0.83 -6.07
CA TYR A 234 -6.39 0.25 -7.38
C TYR A 234 -6.92 -1.16 -7.19
N TYR A 235 -8.03 -1.45 -7.84
CA TYR A 235 -8.59 -2.79 -7.83
C TYR A 235 -9.20 -3.13 -9.18
N SER A 236 -9.11 -4.41 -9.49
CA SER A 236 -9.88 -5.05 -10.53
C SER A 236 -11.17 -5.61 -9.92
N GLN A 237 -12.21 -5.70 -10.72
CA GLN A 237 -13.51 -6.21 -10.27
C GLN A 237 -14.07 -7.17 -11.31
N LEU A 238 -14.51 -8.33 -10.85
CA LEU A 238 -15.15 -9.34 -11.68
C LEU A 238 -16.62 -9.45 -11.28
N TYR A 239 -17.51 -9.21 -12.24
CA TYR A 239 -18.94 -9.36 -12.06
C TYR A 239 -19.40 -10.64 -12.73
N ILE A 240 -20.26 -11.37 -12.01
CA ILE A 240 -20.92 -12.55 -12.52
C ILE A 240 -22.18 -12.12 -13.27
N VAL A 241 -22.28 -12.53 -14.53
CA VAL A 241 -23.49 -12.38 -15.33
C VAL A 241 -24.24 -13.71 -15.25
N ASN A 242 -25.46 -13.69 -14.71
CA ASN A 242 -26.26 -14.90 -14.55
C ASN A 242 -26.87 -15.39 -15.89
N ALA A 243 -27.58 -16.52 -15.87
CA ALA A 243 -28.22 -17.11 -17.04
C ALA A 243 -29.16 -16.14 -17.79
N GLU A 244 -29.87 -15.26 -17.07
CA GLU A 244 -30.76 -14.25 -17.62
C GLU A 244 -30.04 -13.00 -18.17
N GLY A 245 -28.71 -12.93 -18.05
CA GLY A 245 -27.92 -11.78 -18.51
C GLY A 245 -27.88 -10.61 -17.52
N MET A 246 -28.32 -10.82 -16.28
CA MET A 246 -28.29 -9.81 -15.22
C MET A 246 -26.98 -9.87 -14.44
N ILE A 247 -26.47 -8.70 -14.03
CA ILE A 247 -25.31 -8.56 -13.15
C ILE A 247 -25.80 -8.32 -11.72
N ASP A 248 -25.37 -9.15 -10.78
CA ASP A 248 -25.52 -8.84 -9.35
C ASP A 248 -24.27 -8.14 -8.83
N GLU A 249 -24.35 -6.81 -8.69
CA GLU A 249 -23.22 -6.00 -8.22
C GLU A 249 -22.79 -6.36 -6.79
N LYS A 250 -23.69 -6.92 -5.96
CA LYS A 250 -23.39 -7.26 -4.56
C LYS A 250 -22.50 -8.50 -4.40
N VAL A 251 -22.38 -9.31 -5.46
CA VAL A 251 -21.65 -10.58 -5.45
C VAL A 251 -20.38 -10.50 -6.33
N SER A 252 -20.01 -9.29 -6.73
CA SER A 252 -18.78 -9.06 -7.50
C SER A 252 -17.53 -9.39 -6.67
N ILE A 253 -16.50 -9.89 -7.36
CA ILE A 253 -15.23 -10.29 -6.75
C ILE A 253 -14.21 -9.18 -7.02
N ILE A 254 -13.77 -8.50 -5.96
CA ILE A 254 -12.78 -7.43 -6.03
C ILE A 254 -11.39 -8.00 -5.72
N LYS A 255 -10.40 -7.67 -6.54
CA LYS A 255 -8.98 -7.97 -6.29
C LYS A 255 -8.14 -6.72 -6.42
N ASN A 256 -7.40 -6.39 -5.36
CA ASN A 256 -6.48 -5.25 -5.36
C ASN A 256 -5.37 -5.46 -6.40
N VAL A 257 -5.03 -4.38 -7.09
CA VAL A 257 -3.99 -4.32 -8.12
C VAL A 257 -2.87 -3.43 -7.60
N MET A 258 -1.72 -4.03 -7.26
CA MET A 258 -0.59 -3.30 -6.71
C MET A 258 0.34 -2.86 -7.84
N LEU A 259 0.44 -1.55 -8.04
CA LEU A 259 1.33 -0.96 -9.04
C LEU A 259 2.66 -0.57 -8.38
N SER A 260 3.76 -1.10 -8.90
CA SER A 260 5.14 -0.78 -8.55
C SER A 260 5.61 0.61 -9.02
N GLY A 261 4.83 1.28 -9.89
CA GLY A 261 5.16 2.58 -10.49
C GLY A 261 6.13 2.49 -11.67
N LYS A 262 6.35 1.28 -12.20
CA LYS A 262 7.16 1.05 -13.40
C LYS A 262 6.26 1.03 -14.64
N PRO A 263 6.77 1.42 -15.82
CA PRO A 263 6.00 1.26 -17.05
C PRO A 263 5.82 -0.23 -17.38
N ASN A 264 4.64 -0.59 -17.90
CA ASN A 264 4.27 -1.96 -18.30
C ASN A 264 4.32 -2.98 -17.14
N GLU A 265 3.31 -2.91 -16.27
CA GLU A 265 3.18 -3.81 -15.13
C GLU A 265 2.32 -5.03 -15.49
N ASP A 266 2.88 -6.23 -15.40
CA ASP A 266 2.14 -7.46 -15.68
C ASP A 266 1.31 -7.88 -14.46
N ILE A 267 0.02 -8.13 -14.70
CA ILE A 267 -0.97 -8.52 -13.69
C ILE A 267 -1.61 -9.85 -14.08
N ILE A 268 -1.64 -10.79 -13.13
CA ILE A 268 -2.31 -12.09 -13.30
C ILE A 268 -3.34 -12.25 -12.18
N LEU A 269 -4.59 -12.47 -12.56
CA LEU A 269 -5.69 -12.66 -11.63
C LEU A 269 -6.31 -14.04 -11.81
N MET A 270 -6.39 -14.80 -10.72
CA MET A 270 -7.01 -16.13 -10.68
C MET A 270 -8.27 -16.15 -9.82
N TYR A 271 -9.39 -16.57 -10.37
CA TYR A 271 -10.66 -16.68 -9.66
C TYR A 271 -11.05 -18.16 -9.59
N GLU A 272 -10.92 -18.75 -8.41
CA GLU A 272 -11.15 -20.18 -8.15
C GLU A 272 -12.56 -20.43 -7.61
N GLY A 273 -13.02 -21.68 -7.69
CA GLY A 273 -14.31 -22.09 -7.13
C GLY A 273 -15.53 -21.50 -7.84
N LEU A 274 -15.37 -21.11 -9.12
CA LEU A 274 -16.47 -20.57 -9.91
C LEU A 274 -17.34 -21.73 -10.45
N ASP A 275 -18.65 -21.68 -10.23
CA ASP A 275 -19.58 -22.70 -10.72
C ASP A 275 -20.14 -22.34 -12.11
N LEU A 276 -19.86 -23.16 -13.12
CA LEU A 276 -20.34 -22.99 -14.48
C LEU A 276 -21.87 -23.02 -14.62
N SER A 277 -22.57 -23.71 -13.73
CA SER A 277 -24.01 -23.92 -13.85
C SER A 277 -24.81 -22.61 -13.68
N GLU A 278 -24.28 -21.67 -12.89
CA GLU A 278 -24.95 -20.42 -12.54
C GLU A 278 -24.46 -19.20 -13.36
N ILE A 279 -23.35 -19.34 -14.09
CA ILE A 279 -22.64 -18.21 -14.72
C ILE A 279 -22.77 -18.25 -16.24
N ARG A 280 -23.39 -17.24 -16.85
CA ARG A 280 -23.43 -17.09 -18.32
C ARG A 280 -22.17 -16.45 -18.89
N ALA A 281 -21.70 -15.40 -18.25
CA ALA A 281 -20.58 -14.58 -18.73
C ALA A 281 -19.94 -13.87 -17.54
N PHE A 282 -18.81 -13.21 -17.78
CA PHE A 282 -18.23 -12.27 -16.83
C PHE A 282 -18.17 -10.87 -17.41
N ARG A 283 -18.31 -9.86 -16.56
CA ARG A 283 -17.80 -8.52 -16.84
C ARG A 283 -16.55 -8.32 -15.99
N PHE A 284 -15.43 -8.11 -16.65
CA PHE A 284 -14.14 -7.86 -16.03
C PHE A 284 -13.77 -6.40 -16.17
N ASP A 285 -13.56 -5.76 -15.03
CA ASP A 285 -13.16 -4.38 -14.93
C ASP A 285 -11.69 -4.37 -14.47
N PRO A 286 -10.72 -4.06 -15.35
CA PRO A 286 -9.30 -4.24 -15.08
C PRO A 286 -8.74 -3.30 -14.00
N LEU A 287 -9.39 -2.16 -13.78
CA LEU A 287 -9.03 -1.11 -12.83
C LEU A 287 -10.28 -0.31 -12.45
N ASN A 288 -10.29 0.36 -11.31
CA ASN A 288 -11.37 1.25 -10.85
C ASN A 288 -11.25 2.70 -11.38
N GLN A 289 -10.54 2.88 -12.49
CA GLN A 289 -10.32 4.16 -13.15
C GLN A 289 -9.93 3.98 -14.63
N SER A 290 -9.81 5.09 -15.36
CA SER A 290 -9.24 5.10 -16.71
C SER A 290 -7.84 4.47 -16.76
N CYS A 291 -7.56 3.71 -17.82
CA CYS A 291 -6.31 2.96 -17.93
C CYS A 291 -5.97 2.58 -19.38
N PHE A 292 -4.71 2.28 -19.63
CA PHE A 292 -4.24 1.66 -20.87
C PHE A 292 -3.65 0.31 -20.54
N ILE A 293 -4.24 -0.75 -21.08
CA ILE A 293 -3.82 -2.13 -20.80
C ILE A 293 -3.58 -2.90 -22.09
N LYS A 294 -3.03 -4.10 -21.96
CA LYS A 294 -2.99 -5.11 -23.00
C LYS A 294 -3.38 -6.45 -22.40
N ILE A 295 -4.40 -7.10 -22.97
CA ILE A 295 -4.73 -8.47 -22.59
C ILE A 295 -3.69 -9.41 -23.20
N ASN A 296 -3.01 -10.16 -22.36
CA ASN A 296 -2.06 -11.18 -22.80
C ASN A 296 -2.81 -12.49 -23.06
N LYS A 297 -3.54 -12.99 -22.05
CA LYS A 297 -4.30 -14.25 -22.13
C LYS A 297 -5.49 -14.24 -21.19
N ILE A 298 -6.61 -14.84 -21.62
CA ILE A 298 -7.75 -15.15 -20.76
C ILE A 298 -8.15 -16.59 -21.02
N TYR A 299 -8.20 -17.40 -19.97
CA TYR A 299 -8.58 -18.81 -20.08
C TYR A 299 -9.20 -19.32 -18.79
N CYS A 300 -10.04 -20.34 -18.88
CA CYS A 300 -10.43 -21.14 -17.72
C CYS A 300 -9.60 -22.41 -17.63
N VAL A 301 -9.43 -22.92 -16.40
CA VAL A 301 -8.84 -24.21 -16.08
C VAL A 301 -9.94 -25.11 -15.53
N PHE A 302 -10.16 -26.25 -16.17
CA PHE A 302 -11.13 -27.26 -15.76
C PHE A 302 -10.60 -28.65 -16.12
N ASP A 303 -10.67 -29.61 -15.19
CA ASP A 303 -10.06 -30.94 -15.32
C ASP A 303 -8.59 -30.88 -15.82
N ASP A 304 -7.79 -29.99 -15.21
CA ASP A 304 -6.38 -29.73 -15.56
C ASP A 304 -6.11 -29.29 -17.02
N LYS A 305 -7.16 -28.88 -17.75
CA LYS A 305 -7.06 -28.38 -19.13
C LYS A 305 -7.39 -26.90 -19.20
N LYS A 306 -6.65 -26.19 -20.05
CA LYS A 306 -6.84 -24.75 -20.30
C LYS A 306 -7.75 -24.53 -21.50
N TYR A 307 -8.78 -23.71 -21.35
CA TYR A 307 -9.68 -23.33 -22.42
C TYR A 307 -9.70 -21.80 -22.57
N PRO A 308 -9.29 -21.25 -23.72
CA PRO A 308 -9.26 -19.80 -23.92
C PRO A 308 -10.67 -19.23 -23.92
N ILE A 309 -10.85 -18.07 -23.28
CA ILE A 309 -12.13 -17.38 -23.21
C ILE A 309 -12.12 -16.19 -24.17
N PRO A 310 -13.06 -16.14 -25.13
CA PRO A 310 -13.19 -14.97 -25.99
C PRO A 310 -13.80 -13.80 -25.23
N TYR A 311 -13.35 -12.59 -25.57
CA TYR A 311 -14.00 -11.35 -25.20
C TYR A 311 -14.38 -10.60 -26.47
N THR A 312 -15.63 -10.15 -26.56
CA THR A 312 -16.17 -9.56 -27.79
C THR A 312 -16.76 -8.17 -27.60
N GLN A 313 -17.03 -7.77 -26.37
CA GLN A 313 -17.58 -6.45 -26.04
C GLN A 313 -16.70 -5.80 -24.97
N MET A 314 -16.38 -4.53 -25.19
CA MET A 314 -15.60 -3.71 -24.26
C MET A 314 -15.86 -2.23 -24.56
N ASN A 315 -15.63 -1.35 -23.58
CA ASN A 315 -15.67 0.10 -23.77
C ASN A 315 -14.26 0.70 -23.95
N ALA A 316 -13.39 -0.02 -24.65
CA ALA A 316 -11.99 0.35 -24.90
C ALA A 316 -11.75 0.77 -26.36
N TYR A 317 -10.76 1.63 -26.56
CA TYR A 317 -10.18 1.91 -27.86
C TYR A 317 -9.03 0.94 -28.14
N LEU A 318 -9.08 0.28 -29.28
CA LEU A 318 -8.03 -0.64 -29.69
C LEU A 318 -6.90 0.13 -30.39
N SER A 319 -5.67 -0.04 -29.92
CA SER A 319 -4.46 0.46 -30.58
C SER A 319 -3.92 -0.59 -31.57
N GLU A 320 -3.07 -0.15 -32.52
CA GLU A 320 -2.51 -1.02 -33.57
C GLU A 320 -1.70 -2.21 -33.00
N GLU A 321 -1.17 -2.11 -31.78
CA GLU A 321 -0.38 -3.16 -31.11
C GLU A 321 -1.21 -4.06 -30.17
N SER A 322 -2.54 -4.11 -30.36
CA SER A 322 -3.49 -4.86 -29.51
C SER A 322 -3.63 -4.34 -28.07
N GLY A 323 -3.27 -3.09 -27.83
CA GLY A 323 -3.55 -2.42 -26.56
C GLY A 323 -4.97 -1.88 -26.50
N MET A 324 -5.51 -1.74 -25.29
CA MET A 324 -6.86 -1.30 -24.97
C MET A 324 -6.82 -0.05 -24.09
N VAL A 325 -7.24 1.09 -24.64
CA VAL A 325 -7.30 2.37 -23.90
C VAL A 325 -8.72 2.61 -23.42
N PHE A 326 -8.90 2.69 -22.10
CA PHE A 326 -10.15 3.01 -21.43
C PHE A 326 -10.11 4.44 -20.95
N ILE A 327 -11.02 5.28 -21.44
CA ILE A 327 -11.07 6.71 -21.11
C ILE A 327 -11.99 6.96 -19.91
N SER A 328 -13.02 6.14 -19.71
CA SER A 328 -13.92 6.23 -18.55
C SER A 328 -13.27 5.64 -17.31
N ASP A 329 -13.69 6.11 -16.14
CA ASP A 329 -13.33 5.54 -14.84
C ASP A 329 -14.06 4.22 -14.52
N ASP A 330 -14.60 3.57 -15.54
CA ASP A 330 -15.36 2.33 -15.47
C ASP A 330 -14.96 1.47 -16.68
N PRO A 331 -13.73 0.92 -16.72
CA PRO A 331 -13.29 0.08 -17.82
C PRO A 331 -14.00 -1.28 -17.75
N GLN A 332 -14.58 -1.74 -18.85
CA GLN A 332 -15.41 -2.95 -18.89
C GLN A 332 -15.02 -3.84 -20.06
N ILE A 333 -14.80 -5.12 -19.77
CA ILE A 333 -14.52 -6.18 -20.75
C ILE A 333 -15.47 -7.34 -20.48
N TYR A 334 -16.27 -7.73 -21.47
CA TYR A 334 -17.19 -8.86 -21.34
C TYR A 334 -16.57 -10.15 -21.88
N LEU A 335 -16.49 -11.15 -21.00
CA LEU A 335 -15.96 -12.49 -21.27
C LEU A 335 -17.13 -13.45 -21.55
N ASP A 336 -17.19 -13.99 -22.76
CA ASP A 336 -18.30 -14.84 -23.22
C ASP A 336 -17.98 -16.32 -22.99
N LEU A 337 -18.78 -16.99 -22.15
CA LEU A 337 -18.63 -18.41 -21.86
C LEU A 337 -19.55 -19.30 -22.72
N ASP A 338 -20.51 -18.74 -23.47
CA ASP A 338 -21.52 -19.52 -24.22
C ASP A 338 -20.85 -20.45 -25.25
N LYS A 339 -19.74 -20.00 -25.86
CA LYS A 339 -18.95 -20.80 -26.81
C LYS A 339 -18.20 -21.96 -26.16
N ILE A 340 -17.88 -21.85 -24.88
CA ILE A 340 -17.08 -22.85 -24.14
C ILE A 340 -18.00 -23.90 -23.52
N LYS A 341 -19.13 -23.47 -22.95
CA LYS A 341 -20.18 -24.35 -22.40
C LYS A 341 -20.71 -25.35 -23.42
N THR A 342 -20.93 -24.89 -24.66
CA THR A 342 -21.52 -25.73 -25.71
C THR A 342 -20.58 -26.78 -26.28
N THR A 343 -19.26 -26.63 -26.11
CA THR A 343 -18.28 -27.43 -26.88
C THR A 343 -17.35 -28.26 -26.00
N THR A 344 -17.09 -27.85 -24.75
CA THR A 344 -15.88 -28.32 -24.06
C THR A 344 -16.01 -28.55 -22.55
N LEU A 345 -16.75 -27.70 -21.84
CA LEU A 345 -16.97 -27.84 -20.40
C LEU A 345 -18.28 -28.57 -20.15
N LYS A 346 -18.31 -29.47 -19.16
CA LYS A 346 -19.60 -30.00 -18.68
C LYS A 346 -20.34 -28.86 -17.96
N GLU A 347 -21.67 -28.86 -18.04
CA GLU A 347 -22.52 -27.87 -17.37
C GLU A 347 -22.46 -27.94 -15.83
N GLU A 348 -21.74 -28.93 -15.28
CA GLU A 348 -21.55 -29.17 -13.85
C GLU A 348 -20.06 -29.21 -13.51
N GLY A 349 -19.64 -28.37 -12.56
CA GLY A 349 -18.31 -28.40 -11.95
C GLY A 349 -17.67 -27.03 -11.73
N GLU A 350 -16.76 -26.97 -10.75
CA GLU A 350 -15.98 -25.77 -10.44
C GLU A 350 -14.82 -25.59 -11.44
N PHE A 351 -14.51 -24.35 -11.79
CA PHE A 351 -13.36 -24.00 -12.62
C PHE A 351 -12.60 -22.80 -12.07
N THR A 352 -11.39 -22.61 -12.57
CA THR A 352 -10.57 -21.42 -12.27
C THR A 352 -10.51 -20.52 -13.50
N LEU A 353 -10.94 -19.27 -13.38
CA LEU A 353 -10.72 -18.24 -14.40
C LEU A 353 -9.35 -17.59 -14.19
N VAL A 354 -8.54 -17.52 -15.24
CA VAL A 354 -7.26 -16.81 -15.23
C VAL A 354 -7.28 -15.68 -16.25
N ILE A 355 -6.97 -14.47 -15.79
CA ILE A 355 -6.84 -13.26 -16.60
C ILE A 355 -5.42 -12.73 -16.45
N ASP A 356 -4.67 -12.70 -17.55
CA ASP A 356 -3.30 -12.20 -17.65
C ASP A 356 -3.31 -10.96 -18.56
N TYR A 357 -2.93 -9.81 -18.01
CA TYR A 357 -2.91 -8.53 -18.70
C TYR A 357 -1.79 -7.62 -18.19
N THR A 358 -1.30 -6.75 -19.07
CA THR A 358 -0.28 -5.76 -18.74
C THR A 358 -0.93 -4.38 -18.61
N ILE A 359 -0.70 -3.68 -17.51
CA ILE A 359 -1.04 -2.27 -17.35
C ILE A 359 0.10 -1.44 -17.94
N ILE A 360 -0.17 -0.78 -19.05
CA ILE A 360 0.80 0.06 -19.75
C ILE A 360 0.85 1.44 -19.11
N ASP A 361 -0.31 2.01 -18.77
CA ASP A 361 -0.42 3.34 -18.17
C ASP A 361 -1.74 3.48 -17.40
N ILE A 362 -1.74 4.36 -16.40
CA ILE A 362 -2.90 4.73 -15.60
C ILE A 362 -3.19 6.23 -15.62
N GLU A 363 -2.27 7.06 -16.12
CA GLU A 363 -2.44 8.52 -16.22
C GLU A 363 -2.91 8.91 -17.63
N ILE A 364 -4.16 8.56 -17.96
CA ILE A 364 -4.75 8.89 -19.26
C ILE A 364 -5.12 10.38 -19.30
N SER A 365 -4.24 11.22 -19.85
CA SER A 365 -4.43 12.68 -19.94
C SER A 365 -4.56 13.21 -21.37
N GLU A 366 -5.07 14.45 -21.53
CA GLU A 366 -5.22 15.13 -22.83
C GLU A 366 -3.90 15.34 -23.59
N ARG A 367 -2.76 15.17 -22.92
CA ARG A 367 -1.41 15.35 -23.48
C ARG A 367 -0.80 14.06 -24.00
N HIS A 368 -1.48 12.92 -23.84
CA HIS A 368 -0.97 11.62 -24.24
C HIS A 368 -0.91 11.48 -25.77
N LYS A 369 0.06 10.71 -26.29
CA LYS A 369 0.29 10.59 -27.75
C LYS A 369 -0.91 9.99 -28.51
N TYR A 370 -1.83 9.35 -27.78
CA TYR A 370 -3.04 8.74 -28.31
C TYR A 370 -4.24 9.70 -28.38
N PHE A 371 -4.14 10.91 -27.79
CA PHE A 371 -5.20 11.93 -27.82
C PHE A 371 -5.65 12.38 -29.22
N PRO A 372 -4.77 12.47 -30.24
CA PRO A 372 -5.19 12.75 -31.61
C PRO A 372 -6.06 11.64 -32.23
N LEU A 373 -5.81 10.36 -31.90
CA LEU A 373 -6.69 9.24 -32.27
C LEU A 373 -8.04 9.34 -31.55
N MET A 374 -8.04 9.78 -30.28
CA MET A 374 -9.25 10.00 -29.45
C MET A 374 -10.18 11.08 -30.05
N LYS A 375 -9.64 12.14 -30.67
CA LYS A 375 -10.45 13.20 -31.29
C LYS A 375 -11.18 12.75 -32.56
N SER A 376 -10.50 11.96 -33.40
CA SER A 376 -11.06 11.44 -34.65
C SER A 376 -12.25 10.49 -34.41
N TYR A 377 -12.26 9.75 -33.30
CA TYR A 377 -13.36 8.86 -32.97
C TYR A 377 -14.59 9.60 -32.44
N ASN A 378 -14.44 10.65 -31.61
CA ASN A 378 -15.60 11.45 -31.19
C ASN A 378 -16.29 12.12 -32.39
N GLU A 379 -15.52 12.53 -33.40
CA GLU A 379 -16.06 13.04 -34.67
C GLU A 379 -16.76 11.92 -35.49
N ILE A 380 -16.19 10.70 -35.52
CA ILE A 380 -16.80 9.54 -36.20
C ILE A 380 -18.04 9.02 -35.46
N TYR A 381 -18.03 8.94 -34.13
CA TYR A 381 -19.17 8.50 -33.29
C TYR A 381 -20.31 9.52 -33.33
N ALA A 382 -20.01 10.82 -33.27
CA ALA A 382 -20.98 11.88 -33.50
C ALA A 382 -21.58 11.80 -34.92
N SER A 383 -20.77 11.44 -35.93
CA SER A 383 -21.26 11.27 -37.31
C SER A 383 -22.08 9.98 -37.53
N LYS A 384 -21.77 8.90 -36.79
CA LYS A 384 -22.53 7.62 -36.80
C LYS A 384 -23.87 7.72 -36.05
N LEU A 385 -23.91 8.49 -34.96
CA LEU A 385 -25.14 8.84 -34.25
C LEU A 385 -26.14 9.61 -35.14
N ILE A 386 -25.66 10.33 -36.14
CA ILE A 386 -26.49 11.04 -37.14
C ILE A 386 -26.93 10.09 -38.28
N SER A 387 -26.15 9.04 -38.60
CA SER A 387 -26.50 8.11 -39.69
C SER A 387 -27.47 7.00 -39.29
N ASP A 388 -27.55 6.67 -38.00
CA ASP A 388 -28.35 5.54 -37.49
C ASP A 388 -29.78 5.92 -37.05
N GLU A 389 -30.31 7.06 -37.52
CA GLU A 389 -31.71 7.53 -37.37
C GLU A 389 -32.78 6.62 -38.00
N LYS A 390 -32.46 5.38 -38.40
CA LYS A 390 -33.41 4.43 -38.99
C LYS A 390 -33.23 3.01 -38.44
N SER A 391 -33.63 2.76 -37.20
CA SER A 391 -34.55 1.64 -36.89
C SER A 391 -34.88 1.49 -35.39
N SER A 392 -36.18 1.44 -35.15
CA SER A 392 -36.91 0.82 -34.03
C SER A 392 -36.93 1.49 -32.66
N ASN A 393 -38.05 2.20 -32.46
CA ASN A 393 -38.65 2.66 -31.20
C ASN A 393 -38.78 1.55 -30.15
N TYR A 394 -38.28 1.81 -28.93
CA TYR A 394 -38.79 1.44 -27.59
C TYR A 394 -37.67 1.62 -26.55
N SER A 395 -36.41 1.43 -26.94
CA SER A 395 -35.21 1.76 -26.15
C SER A 395 -34.87 3.26 -26.14
N GLN A 396 -35.43 4.03 -27.08
CA GLN A 396 -35.16 5.47 -27.24
C GLN A 396 -35.70 6.35 -26.10
N GLU A 397 -36.84 6.00 -25.51
CA GLU A 397 -37.43 6.83 -24.43
C GLU A 397 -36.65 6.64 -23.11
N VAL A 398 -36.22 5.41 -22.82
CA VAL A 398 -35.41 5.09 -21.63
C VAL A 398 -34.01 5.68 -21.74
N ILE A 399 -33.37 5.60 -22.92
CA ILE A 399 -32.03 6.18 -23.15
C ILE A 399 -32.10 7.71 -23.19
N SER A 400 -33.15 8.30 -23.77
CA SER A 400 -33.39 9.76 -23.71
C SER A 400 -33.53 10.24 -22.27
N LEU A 401 -34.32 9.54 -21.44
CA LEU A 401 -34.51 9.89 -20.04
C LEU A 401 -33.25 9.67 -19.19
N GLN A 402 -32.43 8.65 -19.50
CA GLN A 402 -31.14 8.43 -18.84
C GLN A 402 -30.12 9.52 -19.20
N ASN A 403 -30.07 9.93 -20.48
CA ASN A 403 -29.19 11.01 -20.91
C ASN A 403 -29.63 12.37 -20.36
N GLU A 404 -30.93 12.64 -20.33
CA GLU A 404 -31.48 13.85 -19.71
C GLU A 404 -31.20 13.88 -18.21
N LYS A 405 -31.27 12.72 -17.52
CA LYS A 405 -30.87 12.57 -16.12
C LYS A 405 -29.39 12.90 -15.89
N VAL A 406 -28.48 12.37 -16.72
CA VAL A 406 -27.03 12.66 -16.60
C VAL A 406 -26.73 14.15 -16.84
N ILE A 407 -27.41 14.78 -17.81
CA ILE A 407 -27.26 16.22 -18.08
C ILE A 407 -27.79 17.05 -16.91
N LEU A 408 -28.92 16.65 -16.31
CA LEU A 408 -29.50 17.31 -15.14
C LEU A 408 -28.61 17.13 -13.91
N GLU A 409 -28.03 15.96 -13.70
CA GLU A 409 -27.08 15.67 -12.60
C GLU A 409 -25.79 16.49 -12.74
N ALA A 410 -25.24 16.59 -13.95
CA ALA A 410 -24.08 17.44 -14.22
C ALA A 410 -24.40 18.94 -14.01
N SER A 411 -25.60 19.38 -14.42
CA SER A 411 -26.07 20.75 -14.21
C SER A 411 -26.32 21.05 -12.73
N LEU A 412 -26.82 20.07 -11.97
CA LEU A 412 -27.00 20.15 -10.52
C LEU A 412 -25.66 20.27 -9.81
N LEU A 413 -24.66 19.48 -10.21
CA LEU A 413 -23.31 19.52 -9.65
C LEU A 413 -22.63 20.88 -9.92
N GLN A 414 -22.75 21.41 -11.15
CA GLN A 414 -22.27 22.76 -11.46
C GLN A 414 -23.03 23.85 -10.68
N GLY A 415 -24.34 23.68 -10.48
CA GLY A 415 -25.15 24.57 -9.65
C GLY A 415 -24.70 24.56 -8.19
N GLN A 416 -24.43 23.39 -7.62
CA GLN A 416 -23.91 23.22 -6.26
C GLN A 416 -22.51 23.83 -6.10
N GLN A 417 -21.63 23.65 -7.08
CA GLN A 417 -20.30 24.29 -7.08
C GLN A 417 -20.42 25.82 -7.11
N LYS A 418 -21.34 26.38 -7.92
CA LYS A 418 -21.61 27.83 -7.92
C LYS A 418 -22.17 28.30 -6.58
N ILE A 419 -23.13 27.60 -5.99
CA ILE A 419 -23.69 27.95 -4.67
C ILE A 419 -22.61 27.92 -3.58
N ASN A 420 -21.78 26.88 -3.57
CA ASN A 420 -20.67 26.77 -2.60
C ASN A 420 -19.67 27.91 -2.77
N SER A 421 -19.33 28.30 -4.01
CA SER A 421 -18.47 29.45 -4.26
C SER A 421 -19.08 30.77 -3.79
N CYS A 422 -20.41 30.95 -3.95
CA CYS A 422 -21.11 32.13 -3.42
C CYS A 422 -21.17 32.14 -1.88
N LEU A 423 -21.39 30.97 -1.26
CA LEU A 423 -21.40 30.83 0.20
C LEU A 423 -20.02 31.12 0.81
N GLU A 424 -18.93 30.77 0.14
CA GLU A 424 -17.59 31.15 0.58
C GLU A 424 -17.36 32.67 0.53
N VAL A 425 -17.87 33.34 -0.52
CA VAL A 425 -17.82 34.81 -0.62
C VAL A 425 -18.68 35.47 0.46
N GLU A 426 -19.89 34.97 0.73
CA GLU A 426 -20.73 35.49 1.81
C GLU A 426 -20.12 35.25 3.20
N LYS A 427 -19.55 34.07 3.47
CA LYS A 427 -18.83 33.80 4.71
C LYS A 427 -17.67 34.77 4.92
N LYS A 428 -16.92 35.07 3.85
CA LYS A 428 -15.85 36.07 3.90
C LYS A 428 -16.40 37.47 4.20
N TYR A 429 -17.49 37.86 3.57
CA TYR A 429 -18.13 39.16 3.82
C TYR A 429 -18.71 39.28 5.24
N LEU A 430 -19.31 38.22 5.78
CA LEU A 430 -19.78 38.14 7.17
C LEU A 430 -18.61 38.29 8.15
N SER A 431 -17.48 37.63 7.90
CA SER A 431 -16.29 37.79 8.74
C SER A 431 -15.74 39.22 8.74
N GLU A 432 -15.81 39.93 7.60
CA GLU A 432 -15.43 41.34 7.52
C GLU A 432 -16.41 42.28 8.25
N LEU A 433 -17.70 41.93 8.29
CA LEU A 433 -18.71 42.67 9.07
C LEU A 433 -18.53 42.48 10.57
N ASP A 434 -18.25 41.25 11.03
CA ASP A 434 -18.00 40.95 12.44
C ASP A 434 -16.80 41.75 12.97
N LEU A 435 -15.73 41.85 12.17
CA LEU A 435 -14.56 42.69 12.48
C LEU A 435 -14.93 44.17 12.62
N LYS A 436 -15.76 44.71 11.72
CA LYS A 436 -16.22 46.10 11.80
C LYS A 436 -17.14 46.35 13.00
N GLU A 437 -17.96 45.37 13.38
CA GLU A 437 -18.82 45.49 14.56
C GLU A 437 -18.00 45.53 15.86
N MET A 438 -16.92 44.73 15.93
CA MET A 438 -15.94 44.81 17.01
C MET A 438 -15.29 46.20 17.09
N ASP A 439 -14.83 46.75 15.97
CA ASP A 439 -14.24 48.10 15.93
C ASP A 439 -15.22 49.18 16.42
N ILE A 440 -16.49 49.09 16.02
CA ILE A 440 -17.54 50.02 16.46
C ILE A 440 -17.77 49.92 17.97
N LYS A 441 -17.74 48.71 18.52
CA LYS A 441 -17.90 48.49 19.96
C LYS A 441 -16.76 49.12 20.75
N GLU A 442 -15.51 48.93 20.30
CA GLU A 442 -14.32 49.53 20.91
C GLU A 442 -14.35 51.06 20.84
N LEU A 443 -14.80 51.63 19.71
CA LEU A 443 -15.00 53.07 19.57
C LEU A 443 -16.07 53.61 20.53
N LYS A 444 -17.17 52.89 20.73
CA LYS A 444 -18.23 53.28 21.68
C LYS A 444 -17.71 53.28 23.12
N GLU A 445 -16.99 52.26 23.53
CA GLU A 445 -16.35 52.17 24.86
C GLU A 445 -15.35 53.32 25.06
N THR A 446 -14.57 53.64 24.03
CA THR A 446 -13.65 54.78 24.04
C THR A 446 -14.39 56.12 24.21
N ILE A 447 -15.50 56.33 23.49
CA ILE A 447 -16.33 57.53 23.61
C ILE A 447 -16.94 57.64 25.02
N GLU A 448 -17.44 56.54 25.59
CA GLU A 448 -17.97 56.55 26.96
C GLU A 448 -16.90 56.89 27.99
N SER A 449 -15.71 56.31 27.84
CA SER A 449 -14.53 56.65 28.66
C SER A 449 -14.16 58.14 28.54
N MET A 450 -14.17 58.71 27.34
CA MET A 450 -13.94 60.15 27.14
C MET A 450 -15.04 61.01 27.76
N LYS A 451 -16.32 60.64 27.62
CA LYS A 451 -17.45 61.33 28.27
C LYS A 451 -17.33 61.30 29.79
N PHE A 452 -16.93 60.16 30.35
CA PHE A 452 -16.68 60.00 31.79
C PHE A 452 -15.51 60.88 32.26
N LYS A 453 -14.37 60.86 31.56
CA LYS A 453 -13.23 61.75 31.83
C LYS A 453 -13.60 63.23 31.75
N ASN A 454 -14.44 63.62 30.77
CA ASN A 454 -14.95 65.00 30.66
C ASN A 454 -15.92 65.39 31.77
N LYS A 455 -16.79 64.47 32.24
CA LYS A 455 -17.61 64.69 33.44
C LYS A 455 -16.76 64.92 34.68
N ILE A 456 -15.71 64.12 34.88
CA ILE A 456 -14.76 64.27 35.99
C ILE A 456 -14.03 65.62 35.91
N LYS A 457 -13.51 66.01 34.73
CA LYS A 457 -12.89 67.33 34.54
C LYS A 457 -13.83 68.50 34.87
N LYS A 458 -15.11 68.41 34.52
CA LYS A 458 -16.14 69.40 34.89
C LYS A 458 -16.43 69.45 36.39
N TRP A 459 -16.24 68.34 37.10
CA TRP A 459 -16.47 68.23 38.54
C TRP A 459 -15.28 68.74 39.36
N ILE A 460 -14.06 68.63 38.84
CA ILE A 460 -12.82 69.09 39.49
C ILE A 460 -12.53 70.59 39.18
N GLY A 461 -13.14 71.14 38.12
CA GLY A 461 -13.02 72.56 37.74
C GLY A 461 -14.12 73.49 38.29
N ARG A 462 -14.94 73.01 39.24
CA ARG A 462 -15.86 73.79 40.08
C ARG A 462 -15.48 73.56 41.52
#